data_AF-A0A1Q7DK90-F1
#
_entry.id   AF-A0A1Q7DK90-F1
#
_cell.length_a   1.000
_cell.length_b   1.000
_cell.length_c   1.000
_cell.angle_alpha   90.00
_cell.angle_beta   90.00
_cell.angle_gamma   90.00
#
_symmetry.space_group_name_H-M   'P 1'
#
loop_
_entity.id
_entity.type
_entity.pdbx_description
1 polymer ?
#
loop_
_entity_poly.entity_id
_entity_poly.type
_entity_poly.pdbx_seq_one_letter_code
_entity_poly.pdbx_strand_id
1 'polypeptide(L)'
;GLAGTYQWHDGTDTSTGVTLDDLHLFPGFYFLSLDDAIKNYEAFRQDSRWNPAWLPLFANGGGDFYAVVCRERDVDWGRVVHFRIDEANHPVEFSSLSTFLATIAAGYDSSLFFVDSRGYLEMDDMAWVALAARLNPDVAYWHIE
;
A
#
# COMPACT_ATOMS: atom_id res chain seq x y z
N GLY A 1 8.83 -11.23 1.19
CA GLY A 1 8.54 -11.23 -0.26
C GLY A 1 7.09 -11.62 -0.47
N LEU A 2 6.49 -11.29 -1.61
CA LEU A 2 5.04 -11.36 -1.84
C LEU A 2 4.41 -12.72 -1.45
N ALA A 3 4.98 -13.83 -1.90
CA ALA A 3 4.48 -15.17 -1.54
C ALA A 3 4.53 -15.44 -0.03
N GLY A 4 5.58 -14.97 0.65
CA GLY A 4 5.69 -15.09 2.11
C GLY A 4 4.67 -14.24 2.86
N THR A 5 4.26 -13.09 2.30
CA THR A 5 3.19 -12.25 2.87
C THR A 5 1.85 -12.99 2.84
N TYR A 6 1.49 -13.58 1.69
CA TYR A 6 0.25 -14.36 1.57
C TYR A 6 0.26 -15.69 2.33
N GLN A 7 1.44 -16.28 2.56
CA GLN A 7 1.57 -17.45 3.44
C GLN A 7 1.39 -17.11 4.92
N TRP A 8 1.68 -15.86 5.32
CA TRP A 8 1.47 -15.39 6.68
C TRP A 8 -0.01 -15.09 6.93
N HIS A 9 -0.62 -14.26 6.07
CA HIS A 9 -2.06 -13.99 6.07
C HIS A 9 -2.56 -13.75 4.65
N ASP A 10 -3.78 -14.20 4.35
CA ASP A 10 -4.44 -14.02 3.05
C ASP A 10 -5.41 -12.83 3.09
N GLY A 11 -4.87 -11.63 3.33
CA GLY A 11 -5.65 -10.41 3.46
C GLY A 11 -6.28 -10.19 4.84
N THR A 12 -7.08 -9.13 4.94
CA THR A 12 -7.98 -8.84 6.05
C THR A 12 -9.31 -9.56 5.82
N ASP A 13 -9.92 -10.11 6.88
CA ASP A 13 -11.26 -10.71 6.78
C ASP A 13 -12.31 -9.63 6.50
N THR A 14 -12.93 -9.71 5.32
CA THR A 14 -13.98 -8.80 4.85
C THR A 14 -15.39 -9.37 5.04
N SER A 15 -15.55 -10.36 5.94
CA SER A 15 -16.83 -10.99 6.23
C SER A 15 -17.92 -10.01 6.71
N THR A 16 -19.18 -10.40 6.55
CA THR A 16 -20.33 -9.50 6.73
C THR A 16 -20.41 -8.94 8.16
N GLY A 17 -20.49 -7.61 8.28
CA GLY A 17 -20.73 -6.92 9.55
C GLY A 17 -19.64 -5.95 9.98
N VAL A 18 -18.51 -5.90 9.27
CA VAL A 18 -17.43 -4.92 9.47
C VAL A 18 -17.58 -3.74 8.51
N THR A 19 -17.29 -2.53 8.99
CA THR A 19 -17.20 -1.34 8.13
C THR A 19 -15.84 -1.30 7.43
N LEU A 20 -15.70 -0.49 6.38
CA LEU A 20 -14.42 -0.33 5.70
C LEU A 20 -13.32 0.17 6.65
N ASP A 21 -13.67 1.09 7.55
CA ASP A 21 -12.73 1.65 8.52
C ASP A 21 -12.24 0.61 9.53
N ASP A 22 -13.06 -0.41 9.84
CA ASP A 22 -12.67 -1.53 10.70
C ASP A 22 -11.63 -2.45 10.04
N LEU A 23 -11.47 -2.38 8.72
CA LEU A 23 -10.55 -3.24 7.95
C LEU A 23 -9.13 -2.66 7.86
N HIS A 24 -8.98 -1.36 8.10
CA HIS A 24 -7.73 -0.64 7.85
C HIS A 24 -6.58 -1.21 8.68
N LEU A 25 -5.55 -1.74 8.00
CA LEU A 25 -4.30 -2.20 8.61
C LEU A 25 -3.35 -1.04 8.88
N PHE A 26 -3.45 0.03 8.09
CA PHE A 26 -2.82 1.31 8.31
C PHE A 26 -3.76 2.39 7.76
N PRO A 27 -3.58 3.68 8.10
CA PRO A 27 -4.57 4.72 7.80
C PRO A 27 -5.01 4.70 6.34
N GLY A 28 -6.31 4.42 6.15
CA GLY A 28 -6.98 4.40 4.84
C GLY A 28 -6.80 3.13 4.00
N PHE A 29 -6.11 2.09 4.46
CA PHE A 29 -5.82 0.92 3.62
C PHE A 29 -5.94 -0.41 4.36
N TYR A 30 -6.56 -1.40 3.72
CA TYR A 30 -6.65 -2.78 4.20
C TYR A 30 -5.92 -3.75 3.28
N PHE A 31 -5.53 -4.91 3.83
CA PHE A 31 -4.78 -5.92 3.09
C PHE A 31 -5.74 -6.78 2.26
N LEU A 32 -5.50 -6.88 0.95
CA LEU A 32 -6.32 -7.70 0.05
C LEU A 32 -6.00 -9.19 0.24
N SER A 33 -7.04 -10.02 0.19
CA SER A 33 -6.86 -11.45 -0.10
C SER A 33 -6.23 -11.62 -1.49
N LEU A 34 -5.56 -12.75 -1.75
CA LEU A 34 -4.97 -13.02 -3.05
C LEU A 34 -6.03 -13.04 -4.15
N ASP A 35 -7.19 -13.60 -3.86
CA ASP A 35 -8.33 -13.63 -4.78
C ASP A 35 -8.81 -12.21 -5.10
N ASP A 36 -8.92 -11.33 -4.11
CA ASP A 36 -9.34 -9.94 -4.35
C ASP A 36 -8.25 -9.11 -5.02
N ALA A 37 -6.97 -9.37 -4.74
CA ALA A 37 -5.86 -8.78 -5.47
C ALA A 37 -5.93 -9.12 -6.97
N ILE A 38 -6.20 -10.38 -7.31
CA ILE A 38 -6.38 -10.83 -8.70
C ILE A 38 -7.61 -10.19 -9.33
N LYS A 39 -8.75 -10.15 -8.63
CA LYS A 39 -9.98 -9.49 -9.15
C LYS A 39 -9.75 -8.01 -9.45
N ASN A 40 -9.10 -7.28 -8.54
CA ASN A 40 -8.77 -5.87 -8.74
C ASN A 40 -7.78 -5.69 -9.88
N TYR A 41 -6.73 -6.52 -9.98
CA TYR A 41 -5.82 -6.52 -11.13
C TYR A 41 -6.59 -6.68 -12.47
N GLU A 42 -7.49 -7.65 -12.55
CA GLU A 42 -8.28 -7.88 -13.77
C GLU A 42 -9.24 -6.72 -14.10
N ALA A 43 -9.77 -6.04 -13.08
CA ALA A 43 -10.60 -4.86 -13.27
C ALA A 43 -9.80 -3.66 -13.82
N PHE A 44 -8.55 -3.49 -13.40
CA PHE A 44 -7.72 -2.34 -13.76
C PHE A 44 -6.74 -2.58 -14.91
N ARG A 45 -6.46 -3.83 -15.32
CA ARG A 45 -5.46 -4.13 -16.36
C ARG A 45 -5.69 -3.48 -17.73
N GLN A 46 -6.87 -2.90 -17.98
CA GLN A 46 -7.20 -2.17 -19.21
C GLN A 46 -7.21 -0.64 -19.01
N ASP A 47 -7.08 -0.14 -17.78
CA ASP A 47 -6.89 1.27 -17.52
C ASP A 47 -5.53 1.71 -18.07
N SER A 48 -5.50 2.79 -18.83
CA SER A 48 -4.27 3.32 -19.45
C SER A 48 -3.20 3.75 -18.44
N ARG A 49 -3.59 3.97 -17.18
CA ARG A 49 -2.71 4.38 -16.08
C ARG A 49 -2.15 3.18 -15.32
N TRP A 50 -2.76 2.01 -15.49
CA TRP A 50 -2.33 0.78 -14.82
C TRP A 50 -1.20 0.12 -15.58
N ASN A 51 -0.10 -0.20 -14.91
CA ASN A 51 0.94 -1.04 -15.50
C ASN A 51 0.59 -2.52 -15.29
N PRO A 52 0.52 -3.36 -16.34
CA PRO A 52 0.25 -4.79 -16.20
C PRO A 52 1.27 -5.58 -15.35
N ALA A 53 2.41 -4.97 -15.00
CA ALA A 53 3.35 -5.55 -14.05
C ALA A 53 2.95 -5.37 -12.58
N TRP A 54 1.93 -4.58 -12.28
CA TRP A 54 1.52 -4.27 -10.90
C TRP A 54 0.47 -5.25 -10.41
N LEU A 55 0.70 -5.82 -9.23
CA LEU A 55 -0.31 -6.57 -8.48
C LEU A 55 -0.74 -5.72 -7.26
N PRO A 56 -2.02 -5.36 -7.12
CA PRO A 56 -2.48 -4.60 -5.95
C PRO A 56 -2.37 -5.48 -4.70
N LEU A 57 -1.90 -4.90 -3.60
CA LEU A 57 -1.71 -5.60 -2.33
C LEU A 57 -2.57 -5.01 -1.22
N PHE A 58 -2.64 -3.68 -1.15
CA PHE A 58 -3.51 -2.97 -0.22
C PHE A 58 -4.47 -2.08 -0.99
N ALA A 59 -5.69 -1.94 -0.49
CA ALA A 59 -6.73 -1.12 -1.11
C ALA A 59 -7.35 -0.17 -0.09
N ASN A 60 -7.83 0.98 -0.54
CA ASN A 60 -8.62 1.90 0.28
C ASN A 60 -10.14 1.75 0.10
N GLY A 61 -10.59 0.81 -0.73
CA GLY A 61 -12.02 0.63 -1.07
C GLY A 61 -12.60 1.68 -2.04
N GLY A 62 -11.88 2.77 -2.31
CA GLY A 62 -12.22 3.82 -3.28
C GLY A 62 -11.56 3.68 -4.66
N GLY A 63 -10.67 2.70 -4.83
CA GLY A 63 -9.96 2.44 -6.09
C GLY A 63 -8.48 2.79 -6.07
N ASP A 64 -7.94 3.22 -4.92
CA ASP A 64 -6.50 3.40 -4.73
C ASP A 64 -5.88 2.11 -4.23
N PHE A 65 -4.64 1.87 -4.67
CA PHE A 65 -3.89 0.68 -4.29
C PHE A 65 -2.44 0.99 -3.99
N TYR A 66 -1.89 0.32 -2.99
CA TYR A 66 -0.45 0.03 -3.00
C TYR A 66 -0.23 -1.27 -3.74
N ALA A 67 0.54 -1.22 -4.82
CA ALA A 67 0.79 -2.34 -5.72
C ALA A 67 2.28 -2.67 -5.82
N VAL A 68 2.60 -3.96 -5.94
CA VAL A 68 3.98 -4.45 -6.09
C VAL A 68 4.29 -4.69 -7.56
N VAL A 69 5.46 -4.23 -8.02
CA VAL A 69 5.94 -4.50 -9.38
C VAL A 69 6.47 -5.94 -9.46
N CYS A 70 5.75 -6.80 -10.19
CA CYS A 70 5.99 -8.25 -10.20
C CYS A 70 6.78 -8.75 -11.41
N ARG A 71 7.07 -7.90 -12.41
CA ARG A 71 7.77 -8.31 -13.63
C ARG A 71 9.29 -8.12 -13.48
N GLU A 72 10.04 -9.22 -13.42
CA GLU A 72 11.49 -9.25 -13.12
C GLU A 72 12.38 -8.37 -14.00
N ARG A 73 12.00 -8.19 -15.28
CA ARG A 73 12.76 -7.37 -16.22
C ARG A 73 12.56 -5.86 -16.05
N ASP A 74 11.61 -5.43 -15.22
CA ASP A 74 11.34 -4.02 -15.01
C ASP A 74 12.36 -3.44 -14.03
N VAL A 75 12.83 -2.21 -14.29
CA VAL A 75 13.80 -1.52 -13.42
C VAL A 75 13.30 -1.37 -11.98
N ASP A 76 11.98 -1.33 -11.81
CA ASP A 76 11.32 -1.20 -10.51
C ASP A 76 10.84 -2.53 -9.93
N TRP A 77 11.31 -3.68 -10.44
CA TRP A 77 10.91 -4.99 -9.92
C TRP A 77 11.06 -5.09 -8.40
N GLY A 78 10.01 -5.58 -7.72
CA GLY A 78 9.93 -5.72 -6.27
C GLY A 78 9.61 -4.45 -5.49
N ARG A 79 9.60 -3.27 -6.15
CA ARG A 79 9.23 -1.98 -5.56
C ARG A 79 7.72 -1.83 -5.41
N VAL A 80 7.30 -0.85 -4.61
CA VAL A 80 5.88 -0.55 -4.35
C VAL A 80 5.51 0.80 -4.93
N VAL A 81 4.41 0.82 -5.67
CA VAL A 81 3.80 2.01 -6.28
C VAL A 81 2.46 2.28 -5.58
N HIS A 82 2.16 3.54 -5.35
CA HIS A 82 0.83 3.97 -4.93
C HIS A 82 0.03 4.42 -6.16
N PHE A 83 -0.85 3.55 -6.62
CA PHE A 83 -1.84 3.89 -7.62
C PHE A 83 -2.98 4.68 -6.96
N ARG A 84 -3.21 5.90 -7.42
CA ARG A 84 -4.31 6.77 -6.98
C ARG A 84 -5.27 6.97 -8.15
N ILE A 85 -6.55 6.66 -7.98
CA ILE A 85 -7.51 6.59 -9.10
C ILE A 85 -7.81 7.95 -9.74
N ASP A 86 -7.45 9.05 -9.10
CA ASP A 86 -7.60 10.42 -9.59
C ASP A 86 -6.30 10.99 -10.18
N GLU A 87 -5.18 10.29 -10.06
CA GLU A 87 -3.89 10.71 -10.58
C GLU A 87 -3.58 10.11 -11.95
N ALA A 88 -2.74 10.80 -12.72
CA ALA A 88 -2.26 10.32 -14.02
C ALA A 88 -0.91 9.60 -13.92
N ASN A 89 -0.10 9.94 -12.90
CA ASN A 89 1.25 9.42 -12.70
C ASN A 89 1.36 8.76 -11.33
N HIS A 90 2.00 7.60 -11.28
CA HIS A 90 2.16 6.83 -10.04
C HIS A 90 3.64 6.45 -9.88
N PRO A 91 4.46 7.32 -9.26
CA PRO A 91 5.86 7.00 -9.00
C PRO A 91 5.98 5.88 -7.97
N VAL A 92 7.15 5.25 -7.93
CA VAL A 92 7.51 4.36 -6.82
C VAL A 92 7.53 5.16 -5.52
N GLU A 93 6.85 4.65 -4.50
CA GLU A 93 6.90 5.20 -3.14
C GLU A 93 7.77 4.33 -2.22
N PHE A 94 8.02 3.05 -2.50
CA PHE A 94 8.91 2.23 -1.64
C PHE A 94 9.86 1.34 -2.43
N SER A 95 11.09 1.23 -1.92
CA SER A 95 12.19 0.50 -2.58
C SER A 95 11.99 -1.02 -2.60
N SER A 96 11.15 -1.55 -1.72
CA SER A 96 10.73 -2.95 -1.73
C SER A 96 9.47 -3.15 -0.90
N LEU A 97 8.77 -4.27 -1.11
CA LEU A 97 7.69 -4.70 -0.21
C LEU A 97 8.15 -4.81 1.25
N SER A 98 9.37 -5.29 1.50
CA SER A 98 9.91 -5.40 2.86
C SER A 98 10.11 -4.02 3.50
N THR A 99 10.63 -3.05 2.74
CA THR A 99 10.82 -1.68 3.22
C THR A 99 9.47 -1.01 3.48
N PHE A 100 8.47 -1.24 2.63
CA PHE A 100 7.12 -0.72 2.82
C PHE A 100 6.50 -1.23 4.12
N LEU A 101 6.50 -2.54 4.35
CA LEU A 101 5.98 -3.15 5.58
C LEU A 101 6.78 -2.71 6.82
N ALA A 102 8.11 -2.58 6.71
CA ALA A 102 8.94 -2.06 7.79
C ALA A 102 8.64 -0.58 8.10
N THR A 103 8.30 0.22 7.08
CA THR A 103 7.89 1.63 7.27
C THR A 103 6.55 1.72 8.00
N ILE A 104 5.58 0.89 7.62
CA ILE A 104 4.29 0.76 8.34
C ILE A 104 4.52 0.37 9.80
N ALA A 105 5.33 -0.66 10.06
CA ALA A 105 5.65 -1.11 11.41
C ALA A 105 6.31 0.01 12.24
N ALA A 106 7.26 0.75 11.65
CA ALA A 106 7.90 1.89 12.31
C ALA A 106 6.91 3.04 12.61
N GLY A 107 5.86 3.21 11.79
CA GLY A 107 4.77 4.15 12.04
C GLY A 107 3.98 3.79 13.31
N TYR A 108 3.69 2.51 13.52
CA TYR A 108 3.13 2.00 14.76
C TYR A 108 4.07 2.16 15.95
N ASP A 109 5.34 1.76 15.81
CA ASP A 109 6.34 1.83 16.90
C ASP A 109 6.61 3.27 17.36
N SER A 110 6.42 4.24 16.48
CA SER A 110 6.65 5.68 16.74
C SER A 110 5.37 6.43 17.11
N SER A 111 4.24 5.73 17.31
CA SER A 111 2.92 6.32 17.58
C SER A 111 2.47 7.35 16.53
N LEU A 112 2.98 7.25 15.30
CA LEU A 112 2.52 8.09 14.19
C LEU A 112 1.15 7.67 13.72
N PHE A 113 0.85 6.38 13.85
CA PHE A 113 -0.48 5.81 13.65
C PHE A 113 -1.19 5.75 14.99
N PHE A 114 -2.42 6.26 15.03
CA PHE A 114 -3.21 6.32 16.25
C PHE A 114 -4.69 6.19 15.96
N VAL A 115 -5.46 5.72 16.94
CA VAL A 115 -6.92 5.73 16.87
C VAL A 115 -7.41 7.05 17.46
N ASP A 116 -8.15 7.83 16.67
CA ASP A 116 -8.68 9.11 17.10
C ASP A 116 -9.88 8.96 18.07
N SER A 117 -10.40 10.08 18.56
CA SER A 117 -11.54 10.08 19.50
C SER A 117 -12.86 9.57 18.92
N ARG A 118 -12.94 9.39 17.59
CA ARG A 118 -14.10 8.86 16.87
C ARG A 118 -13.93 7.36 16.55
N GLY A 119 -12.76 6.78 16.84
CA GLY A 119 -12.47 5.37 16.60
C GLY A 119 -11.81 5.08 15.24
N TYR A 120 -11.37 6.11 14.51
CA TYR A 120 -10.72 5.94 13.21
C TYR A 120 -9.21 5.80 13.36
N LEU A 121 -8.61 4.88 12.59
CA LEU A 121 -7.16 4.76 12.47
C LEU A 121 -6.62 5.88 11.57
N GLU A 122 -5.91 6.83 12.16
CA GLU A 122 -5.40 8.06 11.56
C GLU A 122 -3.86 8.12 11.66
N MET A 123 -3.25 9.11 10.98
CA MET A 123 -1.82 9.41 11.09
C MET A 123 -1.48 10.89 11.25
N ASP A 124 -0.30 11.15 11.81
CA ASP A 124 0.41 12.41 11.61
C ASP A 124 1.11 12.38 10.24
N ASP A 125 0.49 13.01 9.24
CA ASP A 125 0.99 13.01 7.86
C ASP A 125 2.40 13.58 7.72
N MET A 126 2.72 14.65 8.45
CA MET A 126 4.02 15.31 8.35
C MET A 126 5.13 14.43 8.94
N ALA A 127 4.84 13.80 10.08
CA ALA A 127 5.77 12.86 10.69
C ALA A 127 5.89 11.56 9.87
N TRP A 128 4.81 11.11 9.23
CA TRP A 128 4.83 9.98 8.30
C TRP A 128 5.76 10.24 7.11
N VAL A 129 5.62 11.39 6.44
CA VAL A 129 6.51 11.79 5.32
C VAL A 129 7.97 11.77 5.76
N ALA A 130 8.28 12.36 6.93
CA ALA A 130 9.64 12.39 7.45
C ALA A 130 10.19 10.97 7.77
N LEU A 131 9.36 10.10 8.34
CA LEU A 131 9.72 8.71 8.62
C LEU A 131 9.95 7.92 7.33
N ALA A 132 9.03 8.03 6.37
CA ALA A 132 9.11 7.33 5.10
C ALA A 132 10.35 7.75 4.31
N ALA A 133 10.65 9.06 4.25
CA ALA A 133 11.89 9.59 3.66
C ALA A 133 13.16 9.02 4.30
N ARG A 134 13.19 8.94 5.63
CA ARG A 134 14.34 8.40 6.38
C ARG A 134 14.57 6.91 6.13
N LEU A 135 13.51 6.13 5.98
CA LEU A 135 13.58 4.68 5.76
C LEU A 135 13.68 4.29 4.27
N ASN A 136 13.39 5.21 3.36
CA ASN A 136 13.44 5.01 1.92
C ASN A 136 14.35 6.06 1.24
N PRO A 137 15.62 6.21 1.65
CA PRO A 137 16.50 7.30 1.22
C PRO A 137 16.81 7.28 -0.29
N ASP A 138 16.65 6.13 -0.94
CA ASP A 138 16.92 5.95 -2.38
C ASP A 138 15.66 6.15 -3.25
N VAL A 139 14.52 6.51 -2.65
CA VAL A 139 13.26 6.70 -3.36
C VAL A 139 13.00 8.19 -3.55
N ALA A 140 13.11 8.65 -4.80
CA ALA A 140 12.99 10.06 -5.14
C ALA A 140 11.70 10.73 -4.66
N TYR A 141 10.57 9.98 -4.61
CA TYR A 141 9.27 10.49 -4.17
C TYR A 141 9.32 11.18 -2.80
N TRP A 142 10.09 10.67 -1.85
CA TRP A 142 10.15 11.21 -0.49
C TRP A 142 11.10 12.40 -0.31
N HIS A 143 11.78 12.81 -1.36
CA HIS A 143 12.81 13.85 -1.33
C HIS A 143 12.52 15.00 -2.30
N ILE A 144 11.29 15.08 -2.81
CA ILE A 144 10.86 16.18 -3.66
C ILE A 144 10.60 17.40 -2.77
N GLU A 145 11.42 18.44 -2.94
CA GLU A 145 11.25 19.78 -2.35
C GLU A 145 10.12 20.56 -3.04
#